data_AF-A0A1I8GNK8-F1
#
_entry.id   AF-A0A1I8GNK8-F1
#
_cell.length_a   1.000
_cell.length_b   1.000
_cell.length_c   1.000
_cell.angle_alpha   90.00
_cell.angle_beta   90.00
_cell.angle_gamma   90.00
#
_symmetry.space_group_name_H-M   'P 1'
#
loop_
_entity.id
_entity.type
_entity.pdbx_description
1 polymer ?
#
loop_
_entity_poly.entity_id
_entity_poly.type
_entity_poly.pdbx_seq_one_letter_code
_entity_poly.pdbx_strand_id
1 'polypeptide(L)'
;SDLALKVTKMLVELMKDNRKIVDRISKEQIDDFVDLLRKNEHYSYLELLKVLCVCNGVAITDNQSYIAQKWLLEDTRGIYLTERGQNIDRKPNETYVSTDQMKTWTPLVDFVQPDESDQESVERCLFLRTQLDLFIALCH
;
A
#
# COMPACT_ATOMS: atom_id res chain seq x y z
N SER A 1 -16.88 3.10 -0.03
CA SER A 1 -17.98 3.14 0.96
C SER A 1 -17.52 2.44 2.23
N ASP A 2 -18.02 2.85 3.40
CA ASP A 2 -17.63 2.24 4.69
C ASP A 2 -17.85 0.73 4.74
N LEU A 3 -18.86 0.23 4.04
CA LEU A 3 -19.13 -1.21 3.95
C LEU A 3 -17.97 -1.95 3.26
N ALA A 4 -17.44 -1.42 2.15
CA ALA A 4 -16.32 -2.03 1.45
C ALA A 4 -15.07 -2.10 2.33
N LEU A 5 -14.80 -1.06 3.13
CA LEU A 5 -13.68 -1.03 4.07
C LEU A 5 -13.87 -2.03 5.21
N LYS A 6 -15.09 -2.18 5.74
CA LYS A 6 -15.40 -3.21 6.75
C LYS A 6 -15.20 -4.63 6.22
N VAL A 7 -15.70 -4.90 5.01
CA VAL A 7 -15.50 -6.19 4.34
C VAL A 7 -14.01 -6.46 4.11
N THR A 8 -13.25 -5.46 3.67
CA THR A 8 -11.79 -5.56 3.47
C THR A 8 -11.08 -5.94 4.76
N LYS A 9 -11.39 -5.28 5.89
CA LYS A 9 -10.82 -5.61 7.20
C LYS A 9 -11.17 -7.04 7.64
N MET A 10 -12.42 -7.48 7.39
CA MET A 10 -12.81 -8.87 7.66
C MET A 10 -12.03 -9.88 6.81
N LEU A 11 -11.81 -9.59 5.53
CA LEU A 11 -11.03 -10.44 4.65
C LEU A 11 -9.57 -10.54 5.11
N VAL A 12 -8.97 -9.41 5.49
CA VAL A 12 -7.61 -9.37 6.07
C VAL A 12 -7.53 -10.30 7.28
N GLU A 13 -8.42 -10.16 8.26
CA GLU A 13 -8.39 -10.98 9.47
C GLU A 13 -8.70 -12.47 9.21
N LEU A 14 -9.52 -12.78 8.21
CA LEU A 14 -9.82 -14.17 7.82
C LEU A 14 -8.62 -14.84 7.14
N MET A 15 -7.89 -14.09 6.31
CA MET A 15 -6.75 -14.58 5.53
C MET A 15 -5.45 -14.61 6.34
N LYS A 16 -5.31 -13.70 7.29
CA LYS A 16 -4.19 -13.62 8.21
C LYS A 16 -3.98 -15.00 8.85
N ASP A 17 -2.82 -15.57 8.58
CA ASP A 17 -2.38 -16.88 9.07
C ASP A 17 -3.17 -18.10 8.54
N ASN A 18 -4.09 -17.90 7.59
CA ASN A 18 -4.87 -18.97 6.97
C ASN A 18 -4.47 -19.25 5.51
N ARG A 19 -3.37 -20.00 5.37
CA ARG A 19 -2.80 -20.35 4.06
C ARG A 19 -3.79 -21.01 3.10
N LYS A 20 -4.70 -21.86 3.61
CA LYS A 20 -5.70 -22.56 2.78
C LYS A 20 -6.70 -21.61 2.12
N ILE A 21 -7.01 -20.49 2.76
CA ILE A 21 -7.88 -19.46 2.18
C ILE A 21 -7.08 -18.66 1.15
N VAL A 22 -5.86 -18.25 1.50
CA VAL A 22 -4.99 -17.48 0.59
C VAL A 22 -4.72 -18.25 -0.70
N ASP A 23 -4.46 -19.55 -0.63
CA ASP A 23 -4.24 -20.41 -1.81
C ASP A 23 -5.48 -20.56 -2.72
N ARG A 24 -6.66 -20.16 -2.25
CA ARG A 24 -7.91 -20.17 -3.04
C ARG A 24 -8.21 -18.82 -3.70
N ILE A 25 -7.45 -17.79 -3.38
CA ILE A 25 -7.62 -16.47 -4.01
C ILE A 25 -7.06 -16.54 -5.42
N SER A 26 -7.91 -16.28 -6.40
CA SER A 26 -7.51 -16.28 -7.81
C SER A 26 -6.75 -15.00 -8.17
N LYS A 27 -5.99 -15.04 -9.26
CA LYS A 27 -5.31 -13.86 -9.81
C LYS A 27 -6.30 -12.76 -10.21
N GLU A 28 -7.48 -13.14 -10.71
CA GLU A 28 -8.57 -12.21 -11.02
C GLU A 28 -9.05 -11.46 -9.77
N GLN A 29 -9.15 -12.14 -8.62
CA GLN A 29 -9.50 -11.48 -7.36
C GLN A 29 -8.38 -10.55 -6.87
N ILE A 30 -7.11 -10.91 -7.10
CA ILE A 30 -5.97 -10.02 -6.83
C ILE A 30 -6.06 -8.78 -7.71
N ASP A 31 -6.39 -8.92 -9.00
CA ASP A 31 -6.59 -7.78 -9.90
C ASP A 31 -7.69 -6.85 -9.38
N ASP A 32 -8.82 -7.40 -8.92
CA ASP A 32 -9.90 -6.61 -8.30
C ASP A 32 -9.41 -5.83 -7.07
N PHE A 33 -8.58 -6.43 -6.22
CA PHE A 33 -8.03 -5.76 -5.05
C PHE A 33 -7.05 -4.65 -5.41
N VAL A 34 -6.19 -4.87 -6.41
CA VAL A 34 -5.29 -3.83 -6.94
C VAL A 34 -6.09 -2.68 -7.55
N ASP A 35 -7.16 -2.98 -8.27
CA ASP A 35 -8.03 -1.95 -8.84
C ASP A 35 -8.81 -1.16 -7.78
N LEU A 36 -9.21 -1.81 -6.68
CA LEU A 36 -9.79 -1.12 -5.53
C LEU A 36 -8.80 -0.15 -4.89
N LEU A 37 -7.55 -0.58 -4.72
CA LEU A 37 -6.45 0.26 -4.20
C LEU A 37 -6.19 1.47 -5.11
N ARG A 38 -6.11 1.27 -6.43
CA ARG A 38 -5.89 2.35 -7.40
C ARG A 38 -7.02 3.38 -7.41
N LYS A 39 -8.25 2.94 -7.17
CA LYS A 39 -9.45 3.80 -7.12
C LYS A 39 -9.61 4.48 -5.76
N ASN A 40 -9.17 3.84 -4.69
CA ASN A 40 -9.36 4.27 -3.31
C ASN A 40 -8.06 4.01 -2.54
N GLU A 41 -7.26 5.05 -2.37
CA GLU A 41 -5.96 5.02 -1.70
C GLU A 41 -6.13 4.90 -0.17
N HIS A 42 -6.76 3.81 0.29
CA HIS A 42 -7.00 3.53 1.69
C HIS A 42 -6.10 2.38 2.17
N TYR A 43 -5.45 2.53 3.33
CA TYR A 43 -4.40 1.61 3.78
C TYR A 43 -4.88 0.16 3.93
N SER A 44 -6.16 -0.05 4.21
CA SER A 44 -6.73 -1.40 4.34
C SER A 44 -6.60 -2.26 3.09
N TYR A 45 -6.57 -1.65 1.89
CA TYR A 45 -6.37 -2.39 0.65
C TYR A 45 -4.91 -2.84 0.51
N LEU A 46 -3.96 -2.04 1.00
CA LEU A 46 -2.56 -2.45 1.09
C LEU A 46 -2.37 -3.59 2.10
N GLU A 47 -3.04 -3.54 3.27
CA GLU A 47 -3.04 -4.66 4.24
C GLU A 47 -3.59 -5.95 3.61
N LEU A 48 -4.63 -5.86 2.77
CA LEU A 48 -5.16 -7.00 2.04
C LEU A 48 -4.13 -7.59 1.06
N LEU A 49 -3.41 -6.77 0.31
CA LEU A 49 -2.34 -7.26 -0.57
C LEU A 49 -1.16 -7.84 0.23
N LYS A 50 -0.86 -7.29 1.40
CA LYS A 50 0.23 -7.76 2.28
C LYS A 50 -0.03 -9.17 2.81
N VAL A 51 -1.24 -9.48 3.28
CA VAL A 51 -1.58 -10.84 3.74
C VAL A 51 -1.54 -11.89 2.63
N LEU A 52 -1.70 -11.45 1.37
CA LEU A 52 -1.55 -12.32 0.21
C LEU A 52 -0.08 -12.58 -0.16
N CYS A 53 0.85 -11.71 0.26
CA CYS A 53 2.29 -11.84 -0.01
C CYS A 53 3.00 -12.74 1.00
N VAL A 54 2.61 -12.69 2.28
CA VAL A 54 3.24 -13.45 3.36
C VAL A 54 2.15 -14.02 4.28
N CYS A 55 2.21 -15.33 4.54
CA CYS A 55 1.31 -16.01 5.46
C CYS A 55 2.11 -16.83 6.48
N ASN A 56 1.86 -16.64 7.78
CA ASN A 56 2.64 -17.27 8.86
C ASN A 56 4.17 -17.05 8.74
N GLY A 57 4.58 -15.86 8.28
CA GLY A 57 5.99 -15.54 8.04
C GLY A 57 6.63 -16.23 6.83
N VAL A 58 5.86 -17.01 6.05
CA VAL A 58 6.32 -17.67 4.84
C VAL A 58 5.86 -16.88 3.62
N ALA A 59 6.82 -16.58 2.74
CA ALA A 59 6.58 -15.91 1.47
C ALA A 59 5.68 -16.73 0.54
N ILE A 60 4.80 -16.04 -0.19
CA ILE A 60 3.97 -16.59 -1.25
C ILE A 60 4.48 -16.03 -2.57
N THR A 61 5.57 -16.61 -3.08
CA THR A 61 6.35 -16.07 -4.20
C THR A 61 5.55 -15.80 -5.47
N ASP A 62 4.56 -16.65 -5.78
CA ASP A 62 3.70 -16.43 -6.96
C ASP A 62 2.81 -15.18 -6.77
N ASN A 63 2.27 -14.96 -5.57
CA ASN A 63 1.49 -13.77 -5.25
C ASN A 63 2.38 -12.52 -5.20
N GLN A 64 3.55 -12.59 -4.56
CA GLN A 64 4.48 -11.45 -4.49
C GLN A 64 4.86 -10.97 -5.90
N SER A 65 5.25 -11.90 -6.78
CA SER A 65 5.64 -11.58 -8.15
C SER A 65 4.46 -10.99 -8.94
N TYR A 66 3.27 -11.57 -8.78
CA TYR A 66 2.07 -11.11 -9.47
C TYR A 66 1.62 -9.73 -8.99
N ILE A 67 1.57 -9.51 -7.67
CA ILE A 67 1.20 -8.22 -7.07
C ILE A 67 2.23 -7.15 -7.45
N ALA A 68 3.53 -7.44 -7.38
CA ALA A 68 4.57 -6.51 -7.82
C ALA A 68 4.39 -6.14 -9.30
N GLN A 69 4.15 -7.11 -10.18
CA GLN A 69 3.89 -6.85 -11.59
C GLN A 69 2.68 -5.94 -11.78
N LYS A 70 1.54 -6.27 -11.17
CA LYS A 70 0.30 -5.50 -11.33
C LYS A 70 0.40 -4.11 -10.73
N TRP A 71 0.77 -4.02 -9.46
CA TRP A 71 0.71 -2.76 -8.72
C TRP A 71 1.91 -1.86 -8.99
N LEU A 72 3.14 -2.38 -9.07
CA LEU A 72 4.34 -1.55 -9.18
C LEU A 72 4.77 -1.28 -10.63
N LEU A 73 4.57 -2.23 -11.55
CA LEU A 73 5.15 -2.15 -12.90
C LEU A 73 4.15 -1.73 -13.97
N GLU A 74 2.92 -2.24 -13.94
CA GLU A 74 1.93 -1.95 -14.99
C GLU A 74 1.27 -0.58 -14.83
N ASP A 75 0.90 -0.19 -13.60
CA ASP A 75 0.21 1.07 -13.33
C ASP A 75 0.43 1.51 -11.89
N THR A 76 1.15 2.62 -11.73
CA THR A 76 1.65 3.14 -10.46
C THR A 76 0.64 4.02 -9.71
N ARG A 77 -0.64 4.04 -10.11
CA ARG A 77 -1.70 4.67 -9.29
C ARG A 77 -1.84 3.97 -7.94
N GLY A 78 -2.14 4.72 -6.89
CA GLY A 78 -2.16 4.17 -5.52
C GLY A 78 -0.78 3.81 -4.99
N ILE A 79 0.25 4.55 -5.42
CA ILE A 79 1.61 4.49 -4.87
C ILE A 79 2.02 5.90 -4.46
N TYR A 80 2.42 6.05 -3.19
CA TYR A 80 3.09 7.26 -2.72
C TYR A 80 4.56 7.18 -3.06
N LEU A 81 5.06 8.22 -3.72
CA LEU A 81 6.42 8.30 -4.21
C LEU A 81 7.28 9.04 -3.21
N THR A 82 8.51 8.57 -3.01
CA THR A 82 9.49 9.23 -2.15
C THR A 82 10.71 9.63 -2.95
N GLU A 83 11.20 10.85 -2.75
CA GLU A 83 12.36 11.35 -3.48
C GLU A 83 13.23 12.25 -2.59
N ARG A 84 14.53 12.30 -2.89
CA ARG A 84 15.48 13.20 -2.23
C ARG A 84 15.31 14.61 -2.78
N GLY A 85 15.39 15.63 -1.93
CA GLY A 85 15.12 17.01 -2.31
C GLY A 85 15.99 17.51 -3.48
N GLN A 86 17.26 17.10 -3.55
CA GLN A 86 18.13 17.48 -4.67
C GLN A 86 17.70 16.93 -6.04
N ASN A 87 16.88 15.88 -6.09
CA ASN A 87 16.39 15.29 -7.33
C ASN A 87 15.09 15.96 -7.84
N ILE A 88 14.49 16.85 -7.04
CA ILE A 88 13.21 17.52 -7.31
C ILE A 88 13.28 19.03 -7.07
N ASP A 89 14.48 19.62 -7.14
CA ASP A 89 14.72 21.06 -6.93
C ASP A 89 14.22 21.59 -5.58
N ARG A 90 14.33 20.77 -4.52
CA ARG A 90 14.02 21.11 -3.12
C ARG A 90 15.28 21.09 -2.25
N LYS A 91 15.10 21.32 -0.94
CA LYS A 91 16.22 21.38 0.01
C LYS A 91 17.02 20.07 -0.03
N PRO A 92 18.34 20.13 -0.30
CA PRO A 92 19.17 18.94 -0.39
C PRO A 92 19.18 18.15 0.91
N ASN A 93 19.37 16.84 0.79
CA ASN A 93 19.45 15.90 1.89
C ASN A 93 18.19 15.68 2.72
N GLU A 94 17.07 16.29 2.35
CA GLU A 94 15.75 15.95 2.88
C GLU A 94 15.02 14.95 1.98
N THR A 95 14.12 14.17 2.57
CA THR A 95 13.25 13.24 1.83
C THR A 95 11.86 13.83 1.76
N TYR A 96 11.23 13.72 0.60
CA TYR A 96 9.89 14.23 0.33
C TYR A 96 8.97 13.09 -0.10
N VAL A 97 7.67 13.26 0.15
CA VAL A 97 6.61 12.34 -0.25
C VAL A 97 5.67 13.06 -1.22
N SER A 98 5.29 12.37 -2.28
CA SER A 98 4.28 12.78 -3.25
C SER A 98 3.14 11.78 -3.25
N THR A 99 1.91 12.24 -3.08
CA THR A 99 0.69 11.42 -3.13
C THR A 99 -0.14 11.65 -4.40
N ASP A 100 0.34 12.46 -5.34
CA ASP A 100 -0.43 12.91 -6.50
C ASP A 100 0.30 12.76 -7.83
N GLN A 101 1.16 11.74 -7.91
CA GLN A 101 2.02 11.44 -9.07
C GLN A 101 2.99 12.58 -9.40
N MET A 102 3.80 12.97 -8.41
CA MET A 102 4.92 13.91 -8.48
C MET A 102 4.53 15.37 -8.71
N LYS A 103 3.25 15.74 -8.57
CA LYS A 103 2.81 17.12 -8.77
C LYS A 103 3.12 17.97 -7.55
N THR A 104 2.94 17.42 -6.36
CA THR A 104 3.26 18.08 -5.09
C THR A 104 4.18 17.21 -4.24
N TRP A 105 5.01 17.89 -3.43
CA TRP A 105 6.00 17.26 -2.59
C TRP A 105 5.92 17.84 -1.19
N THR A 106 5.70 16.98 -0.20
CA THR A 106 5.67 17.33 1.22
C THR A 106 6.90 16.77 1.90
N PRO A 107 7.65 17.53 2.72
CA PRO A 107 8.75 16.97 3.51
C PRO A 107 8.28 15.77 4.32
N LEU A 108 9.03 14.67 4.30
CA LEU A 108 8.65 13.43 4.99
C LEU A 108 8.41 13.68 6.49
N VAL A 109 9.22 14.55 7.11
CA VAL A 109 9.11 14.92 8.53
C VAL A 109 7.77 15.55 8.88
N ASP A 110 7.20 16.35 7.96
CA ASP A 110 5.90 16.98 8.15
C ASP A 110 4.79 15.97 7.82
N PHE A 111 4.98 15.16 6.76
CA PHE A 111 3.99 14.18 6.31
C PHE A 111 3.67 13.12 7.37
N VAL A 112 4.66 12.68 8.15
CA VAL A 112 4.49 11.67 9.22
C VAL A 112 4.01 12.25 10.55
N GLN A 113 3.69 13.54 10.58
CA GLN A 113 3.10 14.24 11.73
C GLN A 113 1.70 14.75 11.35
N PRO A 114 0.74 13.84 11.11
CA PRO A 114 -0.61 14.24 10.75
C PRO A 114 -1.26 15.02 11.89
N ASP A 115 -2.16 15.95 11.52
CA ASP A 115 -3.08 16.53 12.48
C ASP A 115 -4.10 15.45 12.86
N GLU A 116 -4.09 15.01 14.12
CA GLU A 116 -4.98 13.94 14.60
C GLU A 116 -6.47 14.28 14.47
N SER A 117 -6.82 15.56 14.30
CA SER A 117 -8.19 16.00 14.03
C SER A 117 -8.58 15.92 12.55
N ASP A 118 -7.59 15.85 11.64
CA ASP A 118 -7.79 15.65 10.20
C ASP A 118 -7.62 14.17 9.83
N GLN A 119 -8.75 13.49 9.69
CA GLN A 119 -8.82 12.08 9.32
C GLN A 119 -8.11 11.78 7.99
N GLU A 120 -8.07 12.71 7.03
CA GLU A 120 -7.39 12.52 5.75
C GLU A 120 -5.87 12.54 5.91
N SER A 121 -5.33 13.42 6.76
CA SER A 121 -3.90 13.42 7.08
C SER A 121 -3.47 12.12 7.77
N VAL A 122 -4.28 11.64 8.74
CA VAL A 122 -4.03 10.38 9.44
C VAL A 122 -4.05 9.21 8.46
N GLU A 123 -5.04 9.16 7.56
CA GLU A 123 -5.17 8.10 6.56
C GLU A 123 -3.97 8.07 5.60
N ARG A 124 -3.51 9.23 5.10
CA ARG A 124 -2.32 9.32 4.23
C ARG A 124 -1.06 8.83 4.95
N CYS A 125 -0.90 9.16 6.23
CA CYS A 125 0.22 8.66 7.03
C CYS A 125 0.15 7.13 7.20
N LEU A 126 -1.03 6.57 7.48
CA LEU A 126 -1.23 5.12 7.58
C LEU A 126 -0.97 4.43 6.24
N PHE A 127 -1.44 5.01 5.14
CA PHE A 127 -1.22 4.50 3.80
C PHE A 127 0.28 4.36 3.49
N LEU A 128 1.07 5.43 3.71
CA LEU A 128 2.51 5.38 3.49
C LEU A 128 3.18 4.29 4.33
N ARG A 129 2.81 4.19 5.60
CA ARG A 129 3.37 3.18 6.50
C ARG A 129 3.06 1.76 6.02
N THR A 130 1.80 1.47 5.70
CA THR A 130 1.41 0.16 5.18
C THR A 130 2.01 -0.13 3.82
N GLN A 131 2.23 0.89 2.98
CA GLN A 131 2.91 0.75 1.70
C GLN A 131 4.34 0.24 1.88
N LEU A 132 5.08 0.84 2.82
CA LEU A 132 6.45 0.41 3.15
C LEU A 132 6.47 -1.03 3.71
N ASP A 133 5.48 -1.38 4.54
CA ASP A 133 5.32 -2.76 5.03
C ASP A 133 5.05 -3.75 3.89
N LEU A 134 4.23 -3.37 2.90
CA LEU A 134 3.97 -4.19 1.72
C LEU A 134 5.22 -4.33 0.85
N PHE A 135 6.03 -3.28 0.70
CA PHE A 135 7.32 -3.40 0.01
C PHE A 135 8.23 -4.43 0.67
N ILE A 136 8.32 -4.44 2.00
CA ILE A 136 9.06 -5.48 2.74
C ILE A 136 8.47 -6.86 2.43
N ALA A 137 7.15 -6.99 2.46
CA ALA A 137 6.45 -8.24 2.17
C ALA A 137 6.68 -8.74 0.73
N LEU A 138 6.96 -7.86 -0.23
CA LEU A 138 7.27 -8.20 -1.62
C LEU A 138 8.73 -8.61 -1.84
N CYS A 139 9.63 -8.31 -0.90
CA CYS A 139 11.07 -8.56 -1.01
C CYS A 139 11.57 -9.81 -0.27
N HIS A 140 10.67 -10.69 0.19
CA HIS A 140 11.04 -11.95 0.83
C HIS A 140 11.45 -13.03 -0.15
#